data_AF-A0A4Y8D378-F1
#
_entry.id   AF-A0A4Y8D378-F1
#
_cell.length_a   1.000
_cell.length_b   1.000
_cell.length_c   1.000
_cell.angle_alpha   90.00
_cell.angle_beta   90.00
_cell.angle_gamma   90.00
#
_symmetry.space_group_name_H-M   'P 1'
#
loop_
_entity.id
_entity.type
_entity.pdbx_description
1 polymer ?
#
loop_
_entity_poly.entity_id
_entity_poly.type
_entity_poly.pdbx_seq_one_letter_code
_entity_poly.pdbx_strand_id
1 'polypeptide(L)'
;MTRSDDIKLLIAVFKQWQSARIDTNEIGKYLGISSGAASMRLFRLKARLNNGEGPTNADVALLIAITNQERRLPRLDNRLIGADLEINPGAAAMRWWRYKIRLEEHIKIVREQEKETHISPNDPAETPTSSVKETSNMESGVFGWPYNAKGWSDEAWEA
;
A
#
# COMPACT_ATOMS: atom_id res chain seq x y z
N MET A 1 -9.02 -11.93 14.14
CA MET A 1 -7.69 -11.32 14.35
C MET A 1 -7.92 -9.84 14.42
N THR A 2 -7.49 -9.16 15.49
CA THR A 2 -7.81 -7.73 15.63
C THR A 2 -6.90 -6.91 14.72
N ARG A 3 -7.36 -5.73 14.27
CA ARG A 3 -6.53 -4.80 13.48
C ARG A 3 -5.20 -4.47 14.18
N SER A 4 -5.22 -4.42 15.52
CA SER A 4 -4.03 -4.22 16.35
C SER A 4 -3.02 -5.36 16.26
N ASP A 5 -3.46 -6.61 16.14
CA ASP A 5 -2.56 -7.77 16.04
C ASP A 5 -1.82 -7.78 14.70
N ASP A 6 -2.50 -7.41 13.62
CA ASP A 6 -1.93 -7.33 12.27
C ASP A 6 -0.90 -6.19 12.18
N ILE A 7 -1.13 -5.06 12.85
CA ILE A 7 -0.15 -3.96 12.94
C ILE A 7 1.12 -4.43 13.66
N LYS A 8 0.99 -5.04 14.84
CA LYS A 8 2.14 -5.56 15.60
C LYS A 8 2.93 -6.60 14.79
N LEU A 9 2.23 -7.48 14.09
CA LEU A 9 2.85 -8.47 13.20
C LEU A 9 3.66 -7.81 12.09
N LEU A 10 3.09 -6.82 11.41
CA LEU A 10 3.79 -6.11 10.33
C LEU A 10 5.01 -5.34 10.84
N ILE A 11 4.91 -4.68 12.00
CA ILE A 11 6.06 -3.99 12.62
C ILE A 11 7.19 -4.98 12.90
N ALA A 12 6.88 -6.12 13.54
CA ALA A 12 7.87 -7.15 13.86
C ALA A 12 8.56 -7.71 12.60
N VAL A 13 7.79 -7.94 11.53
CA VAL A 13 8.33 -8.39 10.24
C VAL A 13 9.22 -7.32 9.60
N PHE A 14 8.76 -6.05 9.55
CA PHE A 14 9.53 -4.97 8.95
C PHE A 14 10.81 -4.62 9.73
N LYS A 15 10.81 -4.82 11.06
CA LYS A 15 12.00 -4.69 11.91
C LYS A 15 13.08 -5.69 11.49
N GLN A 16 12.73 -6.94 11.22
CA GLN A 16 13.69 -7.94 10.74
C GLN A 16 14.15 -7.68 9.30
N TRP A 17 13.28 -7.12 8.48
CA TRP A 17 13.63 -6.71 7.11
C TRP A 17 14.27 -5.31 7.04
N GLN A 18 14.55 -4.65 8.16
CA GLN A 18 15.11 -3.29 8.16
C GLN A 18 16.51 -3.22 7.53
N SER A 19 17.32 -4.25 7.74
CA SER A 19 18.65 -4.39 7.12
C SER A 19 18.57 -4.81 5.64
N ALA A 20 17.39 -5.22 5.19
CA ALA A 20 17.16 -5.66 3.81
C ALA A 20 16.88 -4.46 2.91
N ARG A 21 17.53 -4.44 1.75
CA ARG A 21 17.19 -3.49 0.70
C ARG A 21 15.98 -4.02 -0.06
N ILE A 22 14.78 -3.64 0.39
CA ILE A 22 13.54 -3.87 -0.36
C ILE A 22 13.66 -3.19 -1.71
N ASP A 23 13.48 -3.94 -2.80
CA ASP A 23 13.68 -3.45 -4.17
C ASP A 23 12.46 -2.66 -4.62
N THR A 24 12.54 -1.34 -4.49
CA THR A 24 11.45 -0.43 -4.87
C THR A 24 11.28 -0.32 -6.38
N ASN A 25 12.26 -0.73 -7.19
CA ASN A 25 12.11 -0.77 -8.65
C ASN A 25 11.17 -1.92 -9.03
N GLU A 26 11.37 -3.10 -8.45
CA GLU A 26 10.48 -4.26 -8.68
C GLU A 26 9.07 -3.99 -8.13
N ILE A 27 8.95 -3.32 -6.98
CA ILE A 27 7.64 -2.85 -6.48
C ILE A 27 6.99 -1.89 -7.48
N GLY A 28 7.75 -0.92 -7.99
CA GLY A 28 7.27 0.05 -8.96
C GLY A 28 6.73 -0.63 -10.22
N LYS A 29 7.47 -1.59 -10.78
CA LYS A 29 7.02 -2.40 -11.93
C LYS A 29 5.73 -3.16 -11.63
N TYR A 30 5.65 -3.82 -10.48
CA TYR A 30 4.47 -4.59 -10.08
C TYR A 30 3.22 -3.71 -9.95
N LEU A 31 3.39 -2.49 -9.42
CA LEU A 31 2.29 -1.55 -9.19
C LEU A 31 2.01 -0.60 -10.37
N GLY A 32 2.84 -0.62 -11.42
CA GLY A 32 2.74 0.34 -12.53
C GLY A 32 3.09 1.78 -12.13
N ILE A 33 3.97 1.98 -11.15
CA ILE A 33 4.40 3.29 -10.65
C ILE A 33 5.93 3.45 -10.71
N SER A 34 6.41 4.69 -10.60
CA SER A 34 7.85 4.94 -10.50
C SER A 34 8.44 4.37 -9.20
N SER A 35 9.73 4.01 -9.20
CA SER A 35 10.36 3.46 -7.99
C SER A 35 10.45 4.48 -6.84
N GLY A 36 10.54 5.77 -7.17
CA GLY A 36 10.43 6.86 -6.18
C GLY A 36 9.05 6.90 -5.53
N ALA A 37 7.97 6.74 -6.30
CA ALA A 37 6.61 6.65 -5.76
C ALA A 37 6.43 5.38 -4.90
N ALA A 38 6.97 4.24 -5.33
CA ALA A 38 6.97 3.00 -4.55
C ALA A 38 7.72 3.15 -3.21
N SER A 39 8.89 3.78 -3.24
CA SER A 39 9.68 4.09 -2.04
C SER A 39 8.90 4.99 -1.07
N MET A 40 8.29 6.05 -1.58
CA MET A 40 7.48 6.97 -0.77
C MET A 40 6.26 6.26 -0.15
N ARG A 41 5.59 5.37 -0.90
CA ARG A 41 4.48 4.58 -0.36
C ARG A 41 4.94 3.63 0.75
N LEU A 42 6.06 2.95 0.57
CA LEU A 42 6.67 2.11 1.60
C LEU A 42 7.03 2.90 2.86
N PHE A 43 7.63 4.09 2.69
CA PHE A 43 7.93 4.99 3.80
C PHE A 43 6.68 5.37 4.58
N ARG A 44 5.61 5.81 3.90
CA ARG A 44 4.33 6.18 4.52
C ARG A 44 3.63 5.00 5.19
N LEU A 45 3.75 3.79 4.64
CA LEU A 45 3.24 2.57 5.29
C LEU A 45 3.96 2.32 6.61
N LYS A 46 5.30 2.34 6.64
CA LYS A 46 6.06 2.16 7.87
C LYS A 46 5.72 3.21 8.92
N ALA A 47 5.61 4.48 8.52
CA ALA A 47 5.22 5.57 9.42
C ALA A 47 3.82 5.35 10.04
N ARG A 48 2.83 4.94 9.25
CA ARG A 48 1.48 4.63 9.75
C ARG A 48 1.47 3.47 10.74
N LEU A 49 2.18 2.39 10.42
CA LEU A 49 2.28 1.25 11.32
C LEU A 49 2.86 1.67 12.68
N ASN A 50 3.91 2.49 12.69
CA ASN A 50 4.51 3.01 13.91
C ASN A 50 3.56 3.91 14.71
N ASN A 51 2.63 4.60 14.05
CA ASN A 51 1.57 5.37 14.70
C ASN A 51 0.38 4.52 15.18
N GLY A 52 0.43 3.19 15.03
CA GLY A 52 -0.68 2.30 15.36
C GLY A 52 -1.81 2.31 14.33
N GLU A 53 -1.58 2.86 13.14
CA GLU A 53 -2.53 2.86 12.05
C GLU A 53 -2.30 1.64 11.15
N GLY A 54 -3.38 0.86 10.94
CA GLY A 54 -3.32 -0.32 10.07
C GLY A 54 -3.19 0.03 8.59
N PRO A 55 -2.71 -0.92 7.76
CA PRO A 55 -2.63 -0.74 6.32
C PRO A 55 -4.00 -0.46 5.70
N THR A 56 -4.01 0.35 4.65
CA THR A 56 -5.21 0.66 3.85
C THR A 56 -5.33 -0.30 2.67
N ASN A 57 -6.48 -0.28 1.98
CA ASN A 57 -6.67 -1.08 0.76
C ASN A 57 -5.61 -0.78 -0.31
N ALA A 58 -5.15 0.47 -0.41
CA ALA A 58 -4.09 0.85 -1.35
C ALA A 58 -2.72 0.24 -0.98
N ASP A 59 -2.52 -0.14 0.28
CA ASP A 59 -1.28 -0.75 0.77
C ASP A 59 -1.25 -2.26 0.56
N VAL A 60 -2.40 -2.90 0.29
CA VAL A 60 -2.48 -4.34 0.08
C VAL A 60 -1.62 -4.77 -1.11
N ALA A 61 -1.75 -4.07 -2.24
CA ALA A 61 -0.94 -4.35 -3.43
C ALA A 61 0.57 -4.11 -3.17
N LEU A 62 0.90 -3.09 -2.37
CA LEU A 62 2.28 -2.81 -1.95
C LEU A 62 2.84 -3.92 -1.06
N LEU A 63 2.07 -4.38 -0.07
CA LEU A 63 2.46 -5.47 0.83
C LEU A 63 2.71 -6.76 0.05
N ILE A 64 1.88 -7.05 -0.95
CA ILE A 64 2.05 -8.22 -1.81
C ILE A 64 3.32 -8.11 -2.66
N ALA A 65 3.57 -6.93 -3.23
CA ALA A 65 4.81 -6.68 -3.96
C ALA A 65 6.05 -6.90 -3.09
N ILE A 66 5.99 -6.54 -1.80
CA ILE A 66 7.06 -6.78 -0.82
C ILE A 66 7.19 -8.28 -0.51
N THR A 67 6.08 -8.98 -0.21
CA THR A 67 6.12 -10.41 0.11
C THR A 67 6.59 -11.27 -1.06
N ASN A 68 6.35 -10.84 -2.31
CA ASN A 68 6.89 -11.52 -3.49
C ASN A 68 8.44 -11.48 -3.55
N GLN A 69 9.06 -10.55 -2.82
CA GLN A 69 10.50 -10.47 -2.68
C GLN A 69 11.05 -11.30 -1.51
N GLU A 70 10.24 -12.08 -0.78
CA GLU A 70 10.64 -12.82 0.43
C GLU A 70 11.89 -13.70 0.22
N ARG A 71 12.13 -14.23 -0.99
CA ARG A 71 13.36 -14.97 -1.31
C ARG A 71 14.65 -14.14 -1.25
N ARG A 72 14.55 -12.83 -1.44
CA ARG A 72 15.65 -11.85 -1.38
C ARG A 72 15.74 -11.14 -0.03
N LEU A 73 14.71 -11.28 0.81
CA LEU A 73 14.66 -10.72 2.14
C LEU A 73 15.31 -11.68 3.15
N PRO A 74 15.83 -11.17 4.27
CA PRO A 74 16.25 -11.99 5.40
C PRO A 74 15.14 -12.96 5.80
N ARG A 75 15.52 -14.20 6.07
CA ARG A 75 14.59 -15.20 6.62
C ARG A 75 14.07 -14.70 7.95
N LEU A 76 12.76 -14.75 8.12
CA LEU A 76 12.09 -14.34 9.35
C LEU A 76 12.38 -15.34 10.48
N ASP A 77 12.87 -14.82 11.61
CA ASP A 77 12.95 -15.56 12.85
C ASP A 77 11.62 -15.44 13.61
N ASN A 78 10.83 -16.52 13.55
CA ASN A 78 9.53 -16.60 14.22
C ASN A 78 9.64 -16.58 15.75
N ARG A 79 10.82 -16.83 16.34
CA ARG A 79 11.02 -16.67 17.79
C ARG A 79 11.02 -15.21 18.18
N LEU A 80 11.72 -14.37 17.41
CA LEU A 80 11.73 -12.92 17.62
C LEU A 80 10.36 -12.30 17.34
N ILE A 81 9.69 -12.73 16.25
CA ILE A 81 8.30 -12.31 15.98
C ILE A 81 7.38 -12.74 17.13
N GLY A 82 7.50 -13.97 17.60
CA GLY A 82 6.73 -14.48 18.73
C GLY A 82 6.95 -13.68 20.01
N ALA A 83 8.20 -13.31 20.32
CA ALA A 83 8.53 -12.46 21.46
C ALA A 83 7.89 -11.07 21.35
N ASP A 84 8.00 -10.40 20.20
CA ASP A 84 7.39 -9.08 19.96
C ASP A 84 5.85 -9.12 20.03
N LEU A 85 5.23 -10.27 19.77
CA LEU A 85 3.77 -10.48 19.81
C LEU A 85 3.26 -11.17 21.08
N GLU A 86 4.16 -11.53 22.01
CA GLU A 86 3.86 -12.31 23.23
C GLU A 86 3.16 -13.65 22.94
N ILE A 87 3.59 -14.34 21.89
CA ILE A 87 3.06 -15.66 21.48
C ILE A 87 4.19 -16.65 21.22
N ASN A 88 3.83 -17.94 21.19
CA ASN A 88 4.80 -18.96 20.83
C ASN A 88 5.23 -18.85 19.34
N PRO A 89 6.45 -19.30 18.98
CA PRO A 89 6.98 -19.16 17.63
C PRO A 89 6.13 -19.85 16.55
N GLY A 90 5.50 -20.98 16.87
CA GLY A 90 4.61 -21.68 15.93
C GLY A 90 3.36 -20.86 15.60
N ALA A 91 2.77 -20.23 16.62
CA ALA A 91 1.64 -19.32 16.43
C ALA A 91 2.03 -18.08 15.62
N ALA A 92 3.24 -17.54 15.82
CA ALA A 92 3.77 -16.44 15.00
C ALA A 92 3.91 -16.82 13.53
N ALA A 93 4.52 -17.97 13.25
CA ALA A 93 4.64 -18.51 11.89
C ALA A 93 3.27 -18.69 11.23
N MET A 94 2.32 -19.29 11.95
CA MET A 94 0.95 -19.48 11.46
C MET A 94 0.22 -18.15 11.23
N ARG A 95 0.42 -17.15 12.09
CA ARG A 95 -0.16 -15.81 11.93
C ARG A 95 0.40 -15.14 10.66
N TRP A 96 1.71 -15.18 10.46
CA TRP A 96 2.34 -14.65 9.24
C TRP A 96 1.84 -15.36 7.99
N TRP A 97 1.75 -16.68 8.00
CA TRP A 97 1.23 -17.47 6.88
C TRP A 97 -0.21 -17.12 6.54
N ARG A 98 -1.10 -17.06 7.55
CA ARG A 98 -2.51 -16.63 7.35
C ARG A 98 -2.61 -15.20 6.86
N TYR A 99 -1.71 -14.32 7.30
CA TYR A 99 -1.68 -12.94 6.82
C TYR A 99 -1.38 -12.87 5.33
N LYS A 100 -0.38 -13.62 4.85
CA LYS A 100 -0.05 -13.70 3.42
C LYS A 100 -1.21 -14.24 2.58
N ILE A 101 -1.91 -15.27 3.05
CA ILE A 101 -3.09 -15.81 2.36
C ILE A 101 -4.19 -14.74 2.20
N ARG A 102 -4.49 -14.00 3.26
CA ARG A 102 -5.50 -12.92 3.20
C ARG A 102 -5.13 -11.84 2.17
N LEU A 103 -3.83 -11.51 2.06
CA LEU A 103 -3.37 -10.56 1.04
C LEU A 103 -3.65 -11.09 -0.38
N GLU A 104 -3.33 -12.37 -0.64
CA GLU A 104 -3.58 -12.99 -1.94
C GLU A 104 -5.08 -13.09 -2.28
N GLU A 105 -5.93 -13.40 -1.30
CA GLU A 105 -7.38 -13.41 -1.45
C GLU A 105 -7.93 -12.03 -1.81
N HIS A 106 -7.44 -10.97 -1.17
CA HIS A 106 -7.83 -9.59 -1.50
C HIS A 106 -7.55 -9.24 -2.98
N ILE A 107 -6.43 -9.70 -3.54
CA ILE A 107 -6.15 -9.48 -4.98
C ILE A 107 -7.14 -10.21 -5.88
N LYS A 108 -7.53 -11.44 -5.53
CA LYS A 108 -8.48 -12.20 -6.34
C LYS A 108 -9.82 -11.47 -6.41
N ILE A 109 -10.31 -11.00 -5.27
CA ILE A 109 -11.55 -10.24 -5.16
C ILE A 109 -11.48 -8.95 -5.98
N VAL A 110 -10.40 -8.17 -5.85
CA VAL A 110 -10.24 -6.92 -6.63
C VAL A 110 -10.23 -7.18 -8.14
N ARG A 111 -9.52 -8.23 -8.59
CA ARG A 111 -9.48 -8.61 -10.01
C ARG A 111 -10.82 -9.11 -10.54
N GLU A 112 -11.60 -9.81 -9.71
CA GLU A 112 -12.94 -10.27 -10.06
C GLU A 112 -13.91 -9.08 -10.19
N GLN A 113 -13.85 -8.12 -9.26
CA GLN A 113 -14.62 -6.87 -9.35
C GLN A 113 -14.26 -6.03 -10.60
N GLU A 114 -12.98 -5.92 -10.95
CA GLU A 114 -12.54 -5.24 -12.18
C GLU A 114 -13.05 -5.93 -13.45
N LYS A 115 -13.14 -7.27 -13.46
CA LYS A 115 -13.68 -8.04 -14.59
C LYS A 115 -15.19 -7.90 -14.73
N GLU A 116 -15.93 -7.86 -13.62
CA GLU A 116 -17.39 -7.67 -13.63
C GLU A 116 -17.79 -6.26 -14.08
N THR A 117 -16.95 -5.25 -13.83
CA THR A 117 -17.19 -3.86 -14.25
C THR A 117 -16.99 -3.64 -15.76
N HIS A 118 -16.36 -4.59 -16.47
CA HIS A 118 -16.06 -4.50 -17.91
C HIS A 118 -17.09 -5.17 -18.84
N ILE A 119 -18.28 -5.53 -18.33
CA ILE A 119 -19.42 -5.91 -19.18
C ILE A 119 -20.08 -4.61 -19.68
N SER A 120 -19.78 -4.24 -20.93
CA SER A 120 -20.19 -2.99 -21.58
C SER A 120 -21.71 -2.80 -21.61
N PRO A 121 -22.20 -1.56 -21.46
CA PRO A 121 -23.56 -1.17 -21.79
C PRO A 121 -23.75 -1.22 -23.30
N ASN A 122 -24.81 -1.86 -23.77
CA ASN A 122 -25.36 -1.68 -25.10
C ASN A 122 -26.88 -1.87 -25.02
N ASP A 123 -27.62 -0.77 -25.13
CA ASP A 123 -28.51 -0.63 -26.28
C ASP A 123 -28.67 0.85 -26.68
N PRO A 124 -28.64 1.18 -27.98
CA PRO A 124 -28.76 2.52 -28.52
C PRO A 124 -30.23 2.82 -28.91
N ALA A 125 -30.71 4.02 -28.59
CA ALA A 125 -31.92 4.57 -29.21
C ALA A 125 -31.65 6.01 -29.67
N GLU A 126 -32.19 6.31 -30.84
CA GLU A 126 -31.79 7.35 -31.78
C GLU A 126 -32.10 8.80 -31.32
N THR A 127 -31.38 9.74 -31.93
CA THR A 127 -31.45 11.23 -31.85
C THR A 127 -32.76 11.78 -32.49
N PRO A 128 -33.13 13.11 -32.52
CA PRO A 128 -32.23 14.29 -32.51
C PRO A 128 -32.74 15.68 -31.98
N THR A 129 -31.77 16.60 -31.87
CA THR A 129 -31.80 18.09 -32.01
C THR A 129 -32.47 19.00 -30.96
N SER A 130 -31.65 19.89 -30.37
CA SER A 130 -31.83 21.36 -30.30
C SER A 130 -30.65 21.98 -29.53
N SER A 131 -29.66 22.57 -30.20
CA SER A 131 -29.48 24.03 -30.30
C SER A 131 -29.51 24.76 -28.94
N VAL A 132 -28.35 25.01 -28.34
CA VAL A 132 -27.96 26.33 -27.77
C VAL A 132 -26.44 26.49 -27.90
N LYS A 133 -26.05 27.70 -28.29
CA LYS A 133 -24.75 28.20 -28.68
C LYS A 133 -24.10 28.96 -27.50
N GLU A 134 -22.77 29.10 -27.54
CA GLU A 134 -21.94 30.11 -26.85
C GLU A 134 -21.77 29.97 -25.32
N THR A 135 -20.63 30.27 -24.67
CA THR A 135 -19.35 30.88 -25.06
C THR A 135 -18.26 30.50 -24.02
N SER A 136 -17.01 30.55 -24.48
CA SER A 136 -15.72 30.73 -23.79
C SER A 136 -15.67 30.90 -22.25
N ASN A 137 -14.71 30.24 -21.61
CA ASN A 137 -13.56 30.92 -20.98
C ASN A 137 -12.44 29.92 -20.59
N MET A 138 -11.22 30.26 -21.01
CA MET A 138 -9.97 29.68 -20.51
C MET A 138 -9.83 30.04 -19.04
N GLU A 139 -9.65 29.06 -18.17
CA GLU A 139 -8.98 29.28 -16.89
C GLU A 139 -7.95 28.17 -16.65
N SER A 140 -6.69 28.59 -16.74
CA SER A 140 -5.51 27.85 -16.34
C SER A 140 -5.57 27.58 -14.83
N GLY A 141 -5.97 26.37 -14.45
CA GLY A 141 -5.92 25.89 -13.07
C GLY A 141 -4.48 25.58 -12.66
N VAL A 142 -3.78 26.60 -12.13
CA VAL A 142 -2.54 26.45 -11.39
C VAL A 142 -2.81 25.56 -10.17
N PHE A 143 -2.23 24.35 -10.16
CA PHE A 143 -2.26 23.44 -9.01
C PHE A 143 -1.37 23.99 -7.89
N GLY A 144 -1.89 24.97 -7.14
CA GLY A 144 -1.28 25.51 -5.92
C GLY A 144 -1.48 24.54 -4.76
N TRP A 145 -0.44 23.79 -4.41
CA TRP A 145 -0.37 23.09 -3.13
C TRP A 145 -0.35 24.12 -2.00
N PRO A 146 -1.04 23.91 -0.86
CA PRO A 146 -0.89 24.79 0.28
C PRO A 146 0.50 24.57 0.87
N TYR A 147 1.38 25.54 0.65
CA TYR A 147 2.62 25.69 1.37
C TYR A 147 2.26 25.93 2.85
N ASN A 148 2.39 24.92 3.70
CA ASN A 148 2.32 25.15 5.14
C ASN A 148 3.59 25.89 5.55
N ALA A 149 3.45 27.16 5.92
CA ALA A 149 4.49 28.08 6.39
C ALA A 149 5.06 27.73 7.78
N LYS A 150 5.19 26.43 8.11
CA LYS A 150 5.94 25.93 9.26
C LYS A 150 7.04 25.06 8.71
N GLY A 151 8.21 25.68 8.58
CA GLY A 151 9.46 25.01 8.24
C GLY A 151 9.65 23.81 9.16
N TRP A 152 9.97 22.67 8.56
CA TRP A 152 10.44 21.52 9.32
C TRP A 152 11.85 21.89 9.77
N SER A 153 12.09 21.89 11.08
CA SER A 153 13.43 22.08 11.64
C SER A 153 14.29 20.85 11.33
N ASP A 154 15.42 21.06 10.66
CA ASP A 154 16.39 20.03 10.23
C ASP A 154 17.21 19.41 11.38
N GLU A 155 16.85 19.63 12.64
CA GLU A 155 17.61 19.17 13.81
C GLU A 155 16.87 18.06 14.56
N ALA A 156 17.06 16.81 14.12
CA ALA A 156 16.73 15.64 14.93
C ALA A 156 17.55 14.38 14.56
N TRP A 157 18.80 14.55 14.13
CA TRP A 157 19.64 13.42 13.72
C TRP A 157 21.00 13.32 14.42
N GLU A 158 21.23 14.03 15.53
CA GLU A 158 22.39 13.77 16.39
C GLU A 158 22.00 13.69 17.86
N ALA A 159 21.83 12.45 18.35
CA ALA A 159 22.30 11.93 19.64
C ALA A 159 21.83 10.48 19.83
#